data_AF-A0A3A9A8K8-F1
#
_entry.id   AF-A0A3A9A8K8-F1
#
_cell.length_a   1.000
_cell.length_b   1.000
_cell.length_c   1.000
_cell.angle_alpha   90.00
_cell.angle_beta   90.00
_cell.angle_gamma   90.00
#
_symmetry.space_group_name_H-M   'P 1'
#
loop_
_entity.id
_entity.type
_entity.pdbx_description
1 polymer ?
#
loop_
_entity_poly.entity_id
_entity_poly.type
_entity_poly.pdbx_seq_one_letter_code
_entity_poly.pdbx_strand_id
1 'polypeptide(L)'
;MAVGYLMMQARTAHDAVPLRGVQISVLDDEQNRIYELTTDENGDTRSVSLETVDKSYSQNENFAGTPYVTYNVLARAQGFNTLFVADIPIFDGELAVLPLALVPMQEDQRSSEQTRITVGAPAVTMTGEREQEGPGREAGDQYVLRQVVIPNPITVHMGTPDSTASNIQVSFPDYVKNVASSEIYPTWPEAALRANIYAIITFALNRVYTEWYRAKGYSFDITNSTAYDQYFVYGRPVYESISRIVDQIFNEYVRRQGQNAPYFTSFCNGTTANCAGLSQWGTVTLANQGYTPIRILRYYYPDDIEIAETNAVSNVVTSYPGTPLRVGSTGLDVQTIQTYLNRIRRNYPVIPAITDETGVFGDSTRAAVTKFQSIFNLATDGIVGKATWYKISNLYTAVTRLAELNSEGNSLGIGTVPPSTVLRQGSRGQDVLTLQYLLDVIAEYYSGIPSPGQDGIFGNNTREAVIAYQRQMGLAADGIVGQDTWNSLYRTYQGISQNVPPSNPAPNPVPDPENVITYTVRPGDTLWQLAKRYGTTVDAIKQASGITSDDLSIGQVLRIPVSQGEQYFLYTVRPGDTLWLLANRFGTTVDAIRNLNGLSSDALRVGQVLRIPE
;
A
#
# COMPACT_ATOMS: atom_id res chain seq x y z
N MET A 1 29.31 27.69 10.48
CA MET A 1 28.10 26.96 10.90
C MET A 1 27.60 26.21 9.69
N ALA A 2 27.42 24.91 9.84
CA ALA A 2 26.86 24.08 8.78
C ALA A 2 25.33 24.23 8.76
N VAL A 3 24.68 23.77 7.70
CA VAL A 3 23.23 23.92 7.52
C VAL A 3 22.64 22.60 7.06
N GLY A 4 21.61 22.14 7.76
CA GLY A 4 20.73 21.08 7.31
C GLY A 4 19.34 21.64 6.99
N TYR A 5 18.47 20.78 6.47
CA TYR A 5 17.14 21.18 6.01
C TYR A 5 16.07 20.33 6.66
N LEU A 6 14.91 20.93 6.93
CA LEU A 6 13.75 20.24 7.49
C LEU A 6 12.49 20.56 6.69
N MET A 7 11.73 19.51 6.35
CA MET A 7 10.41 19.58 5.71
C MET A 7 9.42 18.72 6.47
N MET A 8 8.19 19.20 6.67
CA MET A 8 7.15 18.48 7.39
C MET A 8 6.05 18.03 6.43
N GLN A 9 5.57 16.80 6.58
CA GLN A 9 4.47 16.23 5.81
C GLN A 9 3.33 15.85 6.75
N ALA A 10 2.30 16.69 6.81
CA ALA A 10 1.11 16.43 7.61
C ALA A 10 0.09 15.59 6.85
N ARG A 11 -0.21 14.42 7.39
CA ARG A 11 -1.19 13.47 6.86
C ARG A 11 -2.08 12.97 8.00
N THR A 12 -3.24 12.41 7.68
CA THR A 12 -3.96 11.53 8.60
C THR A 12 -3.17 10.22 8.79
N ALA A 13 -3.50 9.44 9.82
CA ALA A 13 -2.87 8.13 10.04
C ALA A 13 -2.81 7.25 8.77
N HIS A 14 -1.72 6.48 8.63
CA HIS A 14 -1.41 5.63 7.46
C HIS A 14 -1.26 6.38 6.13
N ASP A 15 -0.85 7.65 6.17
CA ASP A 15 -0.66 8.51 5.00
C ASP A 15 -1.91 8.59 4.08
N ALA A 16 -3.10 8.40 4.65
CA ALA A 16 -4.30 8.22 3.85
C ALA A 16 -4.76 9.52 3.16
N VAL A 17 -4.61 10.66 3.84
CA VAL A 17 -5.10 11.96 3.36
C VAL A 17 -4.14 13.09 3.74
N PRO A 18 -3.75 13.96 2.79
CA PRO A 18 -2.98 15.16 3.09
C PRO A 18 -3.79 16.21 3.85
N LEU A 19 -3.15 16.83 4.85
CA LEU A 19 -3.77 17.84 5.69
C LEU A 19 -3.25 19.23 5.32
N ARG A 20 -4.07 20.00 4.63
CA ARG A 20 -3.81 21.42 4.33
C ARG A 20 -4.04 22.29 5.55
N GLY A 21 -3.26 23.37 5.70
CA GLY A 21 -3.53 24.40 6.69
C GLY A 21 -3.08 24.04 8.11
N VAL A 22 -2.30 22.97 8.27
CA VAL A 22 -1.72 22.60 9.57
C VAL A 22 -0.67 23.64 9.93
N GLN A 23 -0.83 24.26 11.09
CA GLN A 23 0.13 25.22 11.63
C GLN A 23 1.30 24.48 12.25
N ILE A 24 2.51 24.78 11.77
CA ILE A 24 3.74 24.13 12.20
C ILE A 24 4.68 25.17 12.80
N SER A 25 5.07 24.97 14.06
CA SER A 25 6.11 25.75 14.73
C SER A 25 7.37 24.89 14.87
N VAL A 26 8.51 25.35 14.34
CA VAL A 26 9.83 24.75 14.56
C VAL A 26 10.50 25.48 15.70
N LEU A 27 10.98 24.74 16.69
CA LEU A 27 11.56 25.26 17.92
C LEU A 27 12.99 24.75 18.11
N ASP A 28 13.84 25.54 18.75
CA ASP A 28 15.12 25.06 19.28
C ASP A 28 14.92 24.27 20.60
N ASP A 29 16.02 23.85 21.22
CA ASP A 29 16.02 23.13 22.49
C ASP A 29 15.57 23.99 23.68
N GLU A 30 15.66 25.32 23.57
CA GLU A 30 15.16 26.29 24.56
C GLU A 30 13.67 26.63 24.35
N GLN A 31 13.01 25.99 23.39
CA GLN A 31 11.63 26.24 22.95
C GLN A 31 11.40 27.63 22.32
N ASN A 32 12.45 28.32 21.91
CA ASN A 32 12.30 29.53 21.10
C ASN A 32 11.80 29.14 19.71
N ARG A 33 10.83 29.91 19.20
CA ARG A 33 10.28 29.68 17.86
C ARG A 33 11.25 30.19 16.80
N ILE A 34 11.71 29.27 15.96
CA ILE A 34 12.63 29.56 14.85
C ILE A 34 11.85 29.81 13.56
N TYR A 35 10.83 28.97 13.29
CA TYR A 35 9.97 29.12 12.11
C TYR A 35 8.49 28.89 12.46
N GLU A 36 7.63 29.59 11.73
CA GLU A 36 6.19 29.32 11.63
C GLU A 36 5.85 29.04 10.18
N LEU A 37 5.18 27.92 9.94
CA LEU A 37 4.87 27.40 8.62
C LEU A 37 3.41 26.92 8.59
N THR A 38 2.90 26.74 7.38
CA THR A 38 1.59 26.16 7.16
C THR A 38 1.69 25.17 6.02
N THR A 39 1.04 24.01 6.16
CA THR A 39 1.04 23.00 5.11
C THR A 39 0.19 23.42 3.91
N ASP A 40 0.68 23.09 2.72
CA ASP A 40 0.03 23.36 1.45
C ASP A 40 -1.09 22.33 1.15
N GLU A 41 -1.61 22.33 -0.08
CA GLU A 41 -2.65 21.40 -0.53
C GLU A 41 -2.20 19.94 -0.57
N ASN A 42 -0.89 19.70 -0.63
CA ASN A 42 -0.30 18.37 -0.54
C ASN A 42 -0.08 17.97 0.91
N GLY A 43 -0.36 18.85 1.89
CA GLY A 43 -0.06 18.63 3.29
C GLY A 43 1.42 18.82 3.63
N ASP A 44 2.20 19.47 2.76
CA ASP A 44 3.64 19.62 2.93
C ASP A 44 3.98 21.07 3.29
N THR A 45 5.04 21.26 4.07
CA THR A 45 5.63 22.60 4.24
C THR A 45 6.70 22.83 3.19
N ARG A 46 7.05 24.10 2.94
CA ARG A 46 8.35 24.42 2.34
C ARG A 46 9.48 23.88 3.24
N SER A 47 10.61 23.56 2.62
CA SER A 47 11.85 23.27 3.34
C SER A 47 12.38 24.52 4.05
N VAL A 48 12.91 24.35 5.26
CA VAL A 48 13.59 25.40 6.04
C VAL A 48 15.02 25.01 6.37
N SER A 49 15.92 25.99 6.34
CA SER A 49 17.33 25.82 6.71
C SER A 49 17.50 25.99 8.21
N LEU A 50 18.20 25.05 8.84
CA LEU A 50 18.48 25.01 10.27
C LEU A 50 19.98 24.86 10.49
N GLU A 51 20.52 25.61 11.46
CA GLU A 51 21.94 25.55 11.79
C GLU A 51 22.29 24.20 12.41
N THR A 52 23.46 23.68 12.04
CA THR A 52 24.00 22.44 12.58
C THR A 52 25.54 22.46 12.54
N VAL A 53 26.15 21.31 12.87
CA VAL A 53 27.61 21.10 12.90
C VAL A 53 28.08 20.39 11.63
N ASP A 54 29.35 20.58 11.27
CA ASP A 54 29.96 20.07 10.04
C ASP A 54 29.90 18.53 9.97
N LYS A 55 29.54 17.97 8.79
CA LYS A 55 29.41 16.52 8.61
C LYS A 55 30.71 15.73 8.84
N SER A 56 31.88 16.37 8.83
CA SER A 56 33.13 15.71 9.21
C SER A 56 33.08 15.13 10.62
N TYR A 57 32.25 15.68 11.51
CA TYR A 57 32.06 15.12 12.85
C TYR A 57 31.28 13.80 12.84
N SER A 58 30.23 13.67 12.03
CA SER A 58 29.47 12.41 11.90
C SER A 58 30.20 11.37 11.07
N GLN A 59 31.24 11.77 10.33
CA GLN A 59 32.13 10.88 9.58
C GLN A 59 33.40 10.49 10.35
N ASN A 60 33.57 10.99 11.58
CA ASN A 60 34.72 10.70 12.43
C ASN A 60 34.29 9.86 13.63
N GLU A 61 34.66 8.58 13.64
CA GLU A 61 34.33 7.64 14.71
C GLU A 61 34.89 8.05 16.09
N ASN A 62 35.93 8.89 16.11
CA ASN A 62 36.60 9.34 17.34
C ASN A 62 36.05 10.68 17.85
N PHE A 63 35.03 11.25 17.20
CA PHE A 63 34.42 12.49 17.67
C PHE A 63 33.57 12.24 18.92
N ALA A 64 33.91 12.94 20.02
CA ALA A 64 33.27 12.73 21.32
C ALA A 64 31.99 13.58 21.54
N GLY A 65 31.64 14.47 20.60
CA GLY A 65 30.44 15.31 20.69
C GLY A 65 29.26 14.76 19.91
N THR A 66 28.14 15.47 19.93
CA THR A 66 26.97 15.18 19.09
C THR A 66 27.17 15.78 17.69
N PRO A 67 27.21 14.97 16.61
CA PRO A 67 27.53 15.47 15.27
C PRO A 67 26.30 16.02 14.52
N TYR A 68 25.34 16.57 15.26
CA TYR A 68 24.12 17.20 14.77
C TYR A 68 23.57 18.13 15.86
N VAL A 69 22.66 19.01 15.45
CA VAL A 69 21.84 19.84 16.37
C VAL A 69 20.41 19.31 16.35
N THR A 70 19.74 19.35 17.50
CA THR A 70 18.35 18.92 17.65
C THR A 70 17.38 20.09 17.57
N TYR A 71 16.20 19.82 17.04
CA TYR A 71 15.09 20.76 16.99
C TYR A 71 13.80 20.04 17.37
N ASN A 72 12.78 20.82 17.70
CA ASN A 72 11.45 20.33 18.05
C ASN A 72 10.42 20.86 17.05
N VAL A 73 9.37 20.09 16.79
CA VAL A 73 8.28 20.49 15.91
C VAL A 73 6.95 20.35 16.63
N LEU A 74 6.14 21.40 16.52
CA LEU A 74 4.79 21.46 17.09
C LEU A 74 3.77 21.68 15.98
N ALA A 75 2.89 20.72 15.78
CA ALA A 75 1.87 20.72 14.74
C ALA A 75 0.47 20.87 15.34
N ARG A 76 -0.31 21.81 14.81
CA ARG A 76 -1.67 22.10 15.23
C ARG A 76 -2.61 22.21 14.04
N ALA A 77 -3.76 21.55 14.13
CA ALA A 77 -4.85 21.68 13.17
C ALA A 77 -6.19 21.61 13.91
N GLN A 78 -7.18 22.36 13.42
CA GLN A 78 -8.53 22.33 13.98
C GLN A 78 -9.14 20.94 13.82
N GLY A 79 -9.71 20.39 14.90
CA GLY A 79 -10.30 19.04 14.91
C GLY A 79 -9.30 17.90 15.09
N PHE A 80 -8.01 18.20 15.32
CA PHE A 80 -6.97 17.21 15.54
C PHE A 80 -6.27 17.42 16.88
N ASN A 81 -5.76 16.33 17.44
CA ASN A 81 -4.83 16.38 18.55
C ASN A 81 -3.54 17.10 18.14
N THR A 82 -2.97 17.84 19.08
CA THR A 82 -1.70 18.53 18.86
C THR A 82 -0.59 17.50 18.86
N LEU A 83 0.30 17.56 17.87
CA LEU A 83 1.44 16.65 17.78
C LEU A 83 2.73 17.42 18.07
N PHE A 84 3.51 16.94 19.02
CA PHE A 84 4.82 17.48 19.36
C PHE A 84 5.90 16.42 19.13
N VAL A 85 6.81 16.69 18.21
CA VAL A 85 7.94 15.81 17.91
C VAL A 85 9.21 16.45 18.46
N ALA A 86 9.88 15.75 19.35
CA ALA A 86 11.07 16.23 20.06
C ALA A 86 12.35 15.56 19.58
N ASP A 87 13.47 16.26 19.78
CA ASP A 87 14.84 15.78 19.58
C ASP A 87 15.13 15.34 18.13
N ILE A 88 14.64 16.13 17.15
CA ILE A 88 14.82 15.86 15.71
C ILE A 88 16.26 16.19 15.31
N PRO A 89 17.08 15.22 14.89
CA PRO A 89 18.45 15.48 14.45
C PRO A 89 18.46 16.20 13.10
N ILE A 90 19.25 17.28 12.99
CA ILE A 90 19.51 17.95 11.72
C ILE A 90 20.99 17.79 11.35
N PHE A 91 21.24 17.21 10.18
CA PHE A 91 22.59 16.93 9.69
C PHE A 91 23.00 17.87 8.55
N ASP A 92 24.28 18.19 8.48
CA ASP A 92 24.86 19.10 7.48
C ASP A 92 24.64 18.59 6.05
N GLY A 93 23.99 19.43 5.24
CA GLY A 93 23.67 19.16 3.83
C GLY A 93 22.53 18.18 3.60
N GLU A 94 21.90 17.64 4.65
CA GLU A 94 20.83 16.66 4.54
C GLU A 94 19.44 17.30 4.68
N LEU A 95 18.48 16.79 3.88
CA LEU A 95 17.07 17.09 4.05
C LEU A 95 16.41 16.02 4.93
N ALA A 96 15.98 16.43 6.12
CA ALA A 96 15.12 15.66 7.00
C ALA A 96 13.65 15.86 6.60
N VAL A 97 12.97 14.78 6.26
CA VAL A 97 11.53 14.76 5.97
C VAL A 97 10.81 14.17 7.17
N LEU A 98 10.06 15.01 7.88
CA LEU A 98 9.35 14.65 9.10
C LEU A 98 7.88 14.29 8.79
N PRO A 99 7.48 13.02 8.92
CA PRO A 99 6.07 12.65 8.82
C PRO A 99 5.31 13.08 10.08
N LEU A 100 4.19 13.78 9.88
CA LEU A 100 3.29 14.23 10.93
C LEU A 100 1.93 13.55 10.74
N ALA A 101 1.74 12.42 11.42
CA ALA A 101 0.47 11.71 11.43
C ALA A 101 -0.46 12.29 12.50
N LEU A 102 -1.31 13.26 12.13
CA LEU A 102 -2.26 13.87 13.07
C LEU A 102 -3.46 12.95 13.30
N VAL A 103 -3.84 12.80 14.56
CA VAL A 103 -4.99 12.00 15.01
C VAL A 103 -6.17 12.93 15.26
N PRO A 104 -7.35 12.70 14.66
CA PRO A 104 -8.54 13.48 14.95
C PRO A 104 -8.91 13.44 16.43
N MET A 105 -9.48 14.53 16.96
CA MET A 105 -10.02 14.56 18.32
C MET A 105 -11.22 13.62 18.44
N GLN A 106 -11.38 12.96 19.59
CA GLN A 106 -12.57 12.14 19.88
C GLN A 106 -13.80 13.02 20.17
N GLU A 107 -15.01 12.52 19.91
CA GLU A 107 -16.27 13.30 20.04
C GLU A 107 -16.47 13.96 21.40
N ASP A 108 -16.09 13.28 22.48
CA ASP A 108 -16.26 13.78 23.85
C ASP A 108 -15.12 14.71 24.30
N GLN A 109 -14.11 14.91 23.44
CA GLN A 109 -12.89 15.60 23.77
C GLN A 109 -13.06 17.12 23.58
N ARG A 110 -13.18 17.85 24.69
CA ARG A 110 -13.41 19.31 24.69
C ARG A 110 -12.19 20.15 24.33
N SER A 111 -10.99 19.57 24.39
CA SER A 111 -9.71 20.23 24.11
C SER A 111 -8.72 19.26 23.48
N SER A 112 -7.89 19.73 22.55
CA SER A 112 -6.87 18.88 21.93
C SER A 112 -5.92 18.31 22.98
N GLU A 113 -5.70 17.00 22.97
CA GLU A 113 -4.62 16.37 23.72
C GLU A 113 -3.31 16.55 22.95
N GLN A 114 -2.19 16.53 23.67
CA GLN A 114 -0.87 16.62 23.08
C GLN A 114 -0.26 15.22 22.98
N THR A 115 -0.12 14.70 21.77
CA THR A 115 0.70 13.52 21.50
C THR A 115 2.16 13.95 21.41
N ARG A 116 3.03 13.30 22.16
CA ARG A 116 4.48 13.54 22.13
C ARG A 116 5.22 12.35 21.53
N ILE A 117 6.04 12.61 20.52
CA ILE A 117 6.98 11.66 19.93
C ILE A 117 8.39 12.15 20.26
N THR A 118 9.26 11.25 20.73
CA THR A 118 10.67 11.55 20.98
C THR A 118 11.51 10.77 19.98
N VAL A 119 12.29 11.47 19.16
CA VAL A 119 13.08 10.86 18.09
C VAL A 119 14.38 10.27 18.61
N GLY A 120 15.15 11.05 19.37
CA GLY A 120 16.40 10.64 19.99
C GLY A 120 17.55 10.37 19.00
N ALA A 121 18.71 10.06 19.58
CA ALA A 121 19.96 9.82 18.85
C ALA A 121 19.92 8.54 17.99
N PRO A 122 20.63 8.50 16.85
CA PRO A 122 20.83 7.25 16.11
C PRO A 122 21.54 6.16 16.95
N ALA A 123 21.22 4.88 16.73
CA ALA A 123 21.74 3.75 17.50
C ALA A 123 23.25 3.50 17.34
N VAL A 124 23.89 4.05 16.29
CA VAL A 124 25.36 4.10 16.16
C VAL A 124 26.04 4.99 17.22
N THR A 125 25.28 5.60 18.13
CA THR A 125 25.81 6.26 19.34
C THR A 125 25.54 5.50 20.62
N MET A 126 24.67 4.48 20.57
CA MET A 126 24.24 3.74 21.76
C MET A 126 25.34 2.79 22.22
N THR A 127 25.49 2.69 23.55
CA THR A 127 26.40 1.76 24.22
C THR A 127 25.61 0.56 24.75
N GLY A 128 25.96 -0.66 24.33
CA GLY A 128 25.34 -1.90 24.81
C GLY A 128 25.59 -3.07 23.85
N GLU A 129 25.70 -4.29 24.39
CA GLU A 129 25.77 -5.50 23.57
C GLU A 129 24.42 -5.74 22.87
N ARG A 130 24.47 -6.10 21.59
CA ARG A 130 23.29 -6.46 20.79
C ARG A 130 23.17 -7.98 20.77
N GLU A 131 22.11 -8.52 21.35
CA GLU A 131 21.83 -9.97 21.37
C GLU A 131 20.95 -10.38 20.17
N GLN A 132 21.40 -10.04 18.96
CA GLN A 132 20.67 -10.40 17.73
C GLN A 132 20.80 -11.91 17.46
N GLU A 133 19.79 -12.68 17.87
CA GLU A 133 19.73 -14.12 17.62
C GLU A 133 19.26 -14.45 16.21
N GLY A 134 20.01 -15.31 15.52
CA GLY A 134 19.64 -15.88 14.22
C GLY A 134 18.93 -17.23 14.35
N PRO A 135 18.38 -17.76 13.25
CA PRO A 135 17.87 -19.13 13.22
C PRO A 135 18.99 -20.12 13.58
N GLY A 136 18.76 -20.98 14.58
CA GLY A 136 19.74 -21.97 15.04
C GLY A 136 20.19 -22.93 13.92
N ARG A 137 21.41 -23.45 14.02
CA ARG A 137 22.01 -24.38 13.02
C ARG A 137 21.29 -25.73 12.90
N GLU A 138 20.37 -26.04 13.82
CA GLU A 138 19.54 -27.25 13.83
C GLU A 138 18.12 -26.92 13.33
N ALA A 139 18.01 -26.48 12.08
CA ALA A 139 16.74 -26.18 11.43
C ALA A 139 16.01 -27.46 11.00
N GLY A 140 15.49 -28.20 11.98
CA GLY A 140 14.57 -29.33 11.74
C GLY A 140 13.10 -28.92 11.72
N ASP A 141 12.73 -27.89 12.51
CA ASP A 141 11.32 -27.54 12.79
C ASP A 141 10.97 -26.05 12.57
N GLN A 142 11.75 -25.32 11.77
CA GLN A 142 11.41 -23.93 11.44
C GLN A 142 10.49 -23.87 10.22
N TYR A 143 9.34 -23.21 10.38
CA TYR A 143 8.49 -22.85 9.26
C TYR A 143 9.23 -21.83 8.41
N VAL A 144 9.49 -22.19 7.15
CA VAL A 144 10.20 -21.35 6.20
C VAL A 144 9.28 -21.11 5.00
N LEU A 145 9.13 -19.84 4.62
CA LEU A 145 8.36 -19.49 3.43
C LEU A 145 8.98 -20.13 2.19
N ARG A 146 8.15 -20.59 1.25
CA ARG A 146 8.62 -21.24 0.01
C ARG A 146 9.45 -20.32 -0.89
N GLN A 147 9.32 -19.01 -0.71
CA GLN A 147 10.06 -17.98 -1.44
C GLN A 147 10.23 -16.72 -0.58
N VAL A 148 11.21 -15.89 -0.92
CA VAL A 148 11.42 -14.59 -0.27
C VAL A 148 10.38 -13.60 -0.74
N VAL A 149 9.61 -13.06 0.20
CA VAL A 149 8.54 -12.09 -0.04
C VAL A 149 8.82 -10.82 0.74
N ILE A 150 8.65 -9.66 0.09
CA ILE A 150 8.67 -8.36 0.76
C ILE A 150 7.35 -8.19 1.50
N PRO A 151 7.33 -8.07 2.83
CA PRO A 151 6.10 -7.90 3.58
C PRO A 151 5.47 -6.54 3.26
N ASN A 152 4.16 -6.50 3.04
CA ASN A 152 3.43 -5.24 2.97
C ASN A 152 2.00 -5.41 3.50
N PRO A 153 1.66 -4.80 4.65
CA PRO A 153 2.57 -4.10 5.56
C PRO A 153 3.55 -5.05 6.25
N ILE A 154 4.66 -4.52 6.76
CA ILE A 154 5.43 -5.17 7.83
C ILE A 154 4.87 -4.73 9.19
N THR A 155 4.68 -5.68 10.10
CA THR A 155 4.15 -5.44 11.45
C THR A 155 5.28 -5.35 12.46
N VAL A 156 5.52 -4.15 12.99
CA VAL A 156 6.56 -3.84 13.98
C VAL A 156 5.96 -3.80 15.38
N HIS A 157 6.49 -4.57 16.31
CA HIS A 157 6.11 -4.54 17.72
C HIS A 157 6.91 -3.50 18.50
N MET A 158 6.23 -2.60 19.21
CA MET A 158 6.84 -1.44 19.88
C MET A 158 7.36 -1.75 21.30
N GLY A 159 7.99 -2.92 21.49
CA GLY A 159 8.49 -3.36 22.78
C GLY A 159 9.28 -4.67 22.72
N THR A 160 9.52 -5.27 23.88
CA THR A 160 10.09 -6.63 23.95
C THR A 160 9.08 -7.64 23.42
N PRO A 161 9.49 -8.82 22.91
CA PRO A 161 8.57 -9.77 22.28
C PRO A 161 7.34 -10.13 23.13
N ASP A 162 7.52 -10.28 24.45
CA ASP A 162 6.46 -10.66 25.39
C ASP A 162 5.72 -9.47 26.02
N SER A 163 6.04 -8.25 25.60
CA SER A 163 5.39 -7.06 26.14
C SER A 163 3.99 -6.85 25.56
N THR A 164 3.16 -6.10 26.27
CA THR A 164 1.82 -5.69 25.80
C THR A 164 1.87 -4.46 24.88
N ALA A 165 3.05 -4.13 24.32
CA ALA A 165 3.22 -2.98 23.46
C ALA A 165 2.41 -3.10 22.17
N SER A 166 2.12 -1.96 21.55
CA SER A 166 1.32 -1.91 20.33
C SER A 166 2.10 -2.43 19.12
N ASN A 167 1.37 -3.00 18.16
CA ASN A 167 1.87 -3.33 16.84
C ASN A 167 1.57 -2.19 15.87
N ILE A 168 2.57 -1.76 15.12
CA ILE A 168 2.46 -0.73 14.08
C ILE A 168 2.69 -1.36 12.73
N GLN A 169 1.84 -1.01 11.76
CA GLN A 169 1.96 -1.46 10.38
C GLN A 169 2.45 -0.34 9.49
N VAL A 170 3.53 -0.59 8.75
CA VAL A 170 4.10 0.34 7.78
C VAL A 170 4.46 -0.41 6.50
N SER A 171 4.62 0.31 5.39
CA SER A 171 5.18 -0.31 4.19
C SER A 171 6.64 -0.71 4.45
N PHE A 172 7.12 -1.78 3.81
CA PHE A 172 8.50 -2.24 4.01
C PHE A 172 9.56 -1.18 3.63
N PRO A 173 9.43 -0.43 2.51
CA PRO A 173 10.34 0.67 2.24
C PRO A 173 10.37 1.73 3.35
N ASP A 174 9.21 2.11 3.88
CA ASP A 174 9.13 3.11 4.95
C ASP A 174 9.74 2.58 6.27
N TYR A 175 9.56 1.28 6.56
CA TYR A 175 10.26 0.60 7.64
C TYR A 175 11.78 0.69 7.48
N VAL A 176 12.32 0.33 6.30
CA VAL A 176 13.77 0.35 6.05
C VAL A 176 14.32 1.77 6.12
N LYS A 177 13.62 2.78 5.59
CA LYS A 177 14.01 4.20 5.71
C LYS A 177 14.08 4.65 7.16
N ASN A 178 13.08 4.27 7.96
CA ASN A 178 13.03 4.58 9.38
C ASN A 178 14.18 3.91 10.14
N VAL A 179 14.37 2.60 9.93
CA VAL A 179 15.45 1.85 10.59
C VAL A 179 16.82 2.39 10.20
N ALA A 180 17.08 2.62 8.91
CA ALA A 180 18.36 3.20 8.49
C ALA A 180 18.58 4.60 9.10
N SER A 181 17.53 5.45 9.13
CA SER A 181 17.61 6.78 9.76
C SER A 181 17.73 6.73 11.28
N SER A 182 17.36 5.61 11.90
CA SER A 182 17.48 5.33 13.32
C SER A 182 18.82 4.69 13.66
N GLU A 183 19.38 3.88 12.78
CA GLU A 183 20.59 3.10 13.05
C GLU A 183 21.87 3.89 12.74
N ILE A 184 21.93 4.59 11.60
CA ILE A 184 23.17 5.18 11.06
C ILE A 184 23.02 6.67 10.75
N TYR A 185 24.16 7.35 10.52
CA TYR A 185 24.15 8.75 10.09
C TYR A 185 23.92 8.89 8.58
N PRO A 186 23.01 9.77 8.14
CA PRO A 186 22.72 9.97 6.71
C PRO A 186 23.90 10.61 5.95
N THR A 187 24.80 11.29 6.65
CA THR A 187 25.97 11.96 6.06
C THR A 187 27.11 11.02 5.69
N TRP A 188 27.00 9.72 5.95
CA TRP A 188 28.06 8.76 5.65
C TRP A 188 28.27 8.58 4.14
N PRO A 189 29.45 8.11 3.69
CA PRO A 189 29.71 7.81 2.29
C PRO A 189 28.64 6.87 1.71
N GLU A 190 28.23 7.12 0.46
CA GLU A 190 27.15 6.36 -0.19
C GLU A 190 27.37 4.84 -0.16
N ALA A 191 28.62 4.39 -0.35
CA ALA A 191 28.95 2.97 -0.30
C ALA A 191 28.74 2.36 1.10
N ALA A 192 29.03 3.11 2.16
CA ALA A 192 28.77 2.71 3.54
C ALA A 192 27.27 2.66 3.83
N LEU A 193 26.52 3.71 3.45
CA LEU A 193 25.06 3.73 3.58
C LEU A 193 24.42 2.51 2.89
N ARG A 194 24.81 2.23 1.64
CA ARG A 194 24.24 1.13 0.84
C ARG A 194 24.57 -0.24 1.45
N ALA A 195 25.78 -0.45 1.97
CA ALA A 195 26.14 -1.69 2.66
C ALA A 195 25.32 -1.91 3.94
N ASN A 196 25.15 -0.86 4.77
CA ASN A 196 24.30 -0.94 5.97
C ASN A 196 22.84 -1.18 5.61
N ILE A 197 22.30 -0.49 4.60
CA ILE A 197 20.90 -0.66 4.16
C ILE A 197 20.66 -2.09 3.63
N TYR A 198 21.62 -2.70 2.92
CA TYR A 198 21.54 -4.11 2.56
C TYR A 198 21.46 -5.04 3.78
N ALA A 199 22.28 -4.80 4.80
CA ALA A 199 22.21 -5.57 6.04
C ALA A 199 20.86 -5.36 6.77
N ILE A 200 20.31 -4.15 6.73
CA ILE A 200 19.00 -3.84 7.32
C ILE A 200 17.88 -4.59 6.60
N ILE A 201 17.81 -4.50 5.27
CA ILE A 201 16.79 -5.17 4.45
C ILE A 201 16.87 -6.68 4.63
N THR A 202 18.08 -7.23 4.53
CA THR A 202 18.27 -8.69 4.56
C THR A 202 17.91 -9.27 5.93
N PHE A 203 18.24 -8.57 7.02
CA PHE A 203 17.86 -8.99 8.36
C PHE A 203 16.33 -9.05 8.52
N ALA A 204 15.62 -8.00 8.08
CA ALA A 204 14.17 -7.95 8.18
C ALA A 204 13.50 -9.02 7.31
N LEU A 205 13.99 -9.24 6.09
CA LEU A 205 13.51 -10.32 5.24
C LEU A 205 13.82 -11.71 5.80
N ASN A 206 14.94 -11.88 6.51
CA ASN A 206 15.26 -13.13 7.19
C ASN A 206 14.22 -13.43 8.30
N ARG A 207 13.84 -12.43 9.11
CA ARG A 207 12.78 -12.58 10.14
C ARG A 207 11.45 -13.02 9.55
N VAL A 208 11.05 -12.41 8.43
CA VAL A 208 9.81 -12.74 7.71
C VAL A 208 9.90 -14.12 7.08
N TYR A 209 10.99 -14.40 6.36
CA TYR A 209 11.19 -15.65 5.62
C TYR A 209 11.23 -16.88 6.52
N THR A 210 11.82 -16.74 7.71
CA THR A 210 11.90 -17.81 8.73
C THR A 210 10.71 -17.84 9.68
N GLU A 211 9.72 -16.96 9.45
CA GLU A 211 8.57 -16.77 10.34
C GLU A 211 8.99 -16.63 11.82
N TRP A 212 10.12 -15.98 12.10
CA TRP A 212 10.82 -16.07 13.38
C TRP A 212 9.91 -15.82 14.59
N TYR A 213 9.03 -14.83 14.50
CA TYR A 213 8.03 -14.51 15.52
C TYR A 213 6.69 -15.22 15.27
N ARG A 214 6.24 -15.29 14.01
CA ARG A 214 4.95 -15.91 13.64
C ARG A 214 4.88 -17.40 14.01
N ALA A 215 5.95 -18.16 13.73
CA ALA A 215 6.09 -19.56 14.09
C ALA A 215 6.11 -19.80 15.60
N LYS A 216 6.46 -18.77 16.40
CA LYS A 216 6.42 -18.79 17.87
C LYS A 216 5.07 -18.30 18.44
N GLY A 217 4.08 -18.05 17.58
CA GLY A 217 2.73 -17.64 17.98
C GLY A 217 2.52 -16.14 18.13
N TYR A 218 3.51 -15.30 17.81
CA TYR A 218 3.35 -13.85 17.86
C TYR A 218 2.58 -13.32 16.65
N SER A 219 1.92 -12.17 16.82
CA SER A 219 1.11 -11.50 15.80
C SER A 219 1.86 -10.43 15.00
N PHE A 220 3.18 -10.35 15.15
CA PHE A 220 4.05 -9.37 14.51
C PHE A 220 5.23 -10.05 13.79
N ASP A 221 5.93 -9.28 12.96
CA ASP A 221 7.01 -9.79 12.10
C ASP A 221 8.39 -9.45 12.65
N ILE A 222 8.51 -8.32 13.36
CA ILE A 222 9.78 -7.81 13.91
C ILE A 222 9.54 -6.88 15.11
N THR A 223 10.50 -6.73 16.00
CA THR A 223 10.48 -5.76 17.12
C THR A 223 11.24 -4.48 16.77
N ASN A 224 10.96 -3.39 17.51
CA ASN A 224 11.57 -2.08 17.28
C ASN A 224 12.89 -1.83 18.05
N SER A 225 13.41 -2.85 18.75
CA SER A 225 14.51 -2.70 19.71
C SER A 225 15.79 -3.35 19.19
N THR A 226 16.93 -2.65 19.31
CA THR A 226 18.26 -3.17 18.97
C THR A 226 18.70 -4.37 19.81
N ALA A 227 18.03 -4.59 20.96
CA ALA A 227 18.32 -5.74 21.81
C ALA A 227 17.93 -7.06 21.12
N TYR A 228 16.87 -7.05 20.31
CA TYR A 228 16.34 -8.25 19.66
C TYR A 228 16.46 -8.18 18.13
N ASP A 229 16.17 -7.01 17.56
CA ASP A 229 16.11 -6.76 16.13
C ASP A 229 16.80 -5.45 15.76
N GLN A 230 16.05 -4.47 15.26
CA GLN A 230 16.55 -3.25 14.64
C GLN A 230 15.89 -2.04 15.28
N TYR A 231 16.62 -0.93 15.38
CA TYR A 231 16.07 0.27 15.97
C TYR A 231 15.02 0.90 15.06
N PHE A 232 13.77 0.97 15.53
CA PHE A 232 12.68 1.64 14.84
C PHE A 232 11.97 2.63 15.78
N VAL A 233 11.73 3.84 15.28
CA VAL A 233 11.08 4.92 16.03
C VAL A 233 9.90 5.47 15.24
N TYR A 234 8.68 5.19 15.71
CA TYR A 234 7.47 5.67 15.04
C TYR A 234 7.43 7.20 14.99
N GLY A 235 7.23 7.77 13.80
CA GLY A 235 7.17 9.22 13.57
C GLY A 235 8.53 9.93 13.51
N ARG A 236 9.65 9.21 13.50
CA ARG A 236 10.98 9.78 13.25
C ARG A 236 11.11 10.31 11.81
N PRO A 237 11.84 11.42 11.58
CA PRO A 237 12.16 11.89 10.24
C PRO A 237 13.06 10.92 9.48
N VAL A 238 12.88 10.87 8.16
CA VAL A 238 13.73 10.14 7.24
C VAL A 238 14.57 11.12 6.43
N TYR A 239 15.79 10.72 6.06
CA TYR A 239 16.73 11.60 5.37
C TYR A 239 16.77 11.31 3.88
N GLU A 240 16.98 12.33 3.06
CA GLU A 240 16.95 12.22 1.59
C GLU A 240 18.00 11.23 1.05
N SER A 241 19.25 11.28 1.53
CA SER A 241 20.31 10.38 1.08
C SER A 241 19.97 8.91 1.33
N ILE A 242 19.44 8.59 2.51
CA ILE A 242 18.94 7.26 2.89
C ILE A 242 17.74 6.88 2.02
N SER A 243 16.75 7.77 1.92
CA SER A 243 15.50 7.52 1.20
C SER A 243 15.77 7.15 -0.25
N ARG A 244 16.63 7.91 -0.93
CA ARG A 244 17.07 7.66 -2.30
C ARG A 244 17.68 6.28 -2.49
N ILE A 245 18.52 5.83 -1.55
CA ILE A 245 19.15 4.50 -1.63
C ILE A 245 18.10 3.42 -1.39
N VAL A 246 17.26 3.53 -0.35
CA VAL A 246 16.22 2.54 -0.03
C VAL A 246 15.25 2.38 -1.19
N ASP A 247 14.82 3.47 -1.81
CA ASP A 247 13.90 3.42 -2.96
C ASP A 247 14.48 2.65 -4.16
N GLN A 248 15.81 2.59 -4.29
CA GLN A 248 16.46 1.81 -5.33
C GLN A 248 16.55 0.31 -5.00
N ILE A 249 16.80 -0.04 -3.73
CA ILE A 249 17.24 -1.39 -3.35
C ILE A 249 16.34 -2.14 -2.39
N PHE A 250 15.18 -1.61 -1.98
CA PHE A 250 14.34 -2.27 -0.96
C PHE A 250 13.88 -3.69 -1.33
N ASN A 251 13.95 -4.08 -2.60
CA ASN A 251 13.61 -5.42 -3.09
C ASN A 251 14.84 -6.32 -3.34
N GLU A 252 16.03 -5.80 -3.03
CA GLU A 252 17.30 -6.51 -3.11
C GLU A 252 17.70 -6.99 -1.71
N TYR A 253 18.33 -8.16 -1.64
CA TYR A 253 18.76 -8.76 -0.38
C TYR A 253 20.01 -9.61 -0.56
N VAL A 254 20.73 -9.81 0.54
CA VAL A 254 21.95 -10.63 0.57
C VAL A 254 21.58 -12.09 0.78
N ARG A 255 22.13 -12.99 -0.03
CA ARG A 255 22.01 -14.44 0.15
C ARG A 255 23.34 -15.12 -0.16
N ARG A 256 23.51 -16.37 0.29
CA ARG A 256 24.65 -17.19 -0.15
C ARG A 256 24.39 -17.75 -1.56
N GLN A 257 25.43 -17.89 -2.36
CA GLN A 257 25.35 -18.50 -3.68
C GLN A 257 24.72 -19.91 -3.60
N GLY A 258 23.75 -20.17 -4.46
CA GLY A 258 23.01 -21.43 -4.49
C GLY A 258 21.95 -21.60 -3.38
N GLN A 259 21.74 -20.60 -2.52
CA GLN A 259 20.67 -20.58 -1.52
C GLN A 259 19.62 -19.53 -1.88
N ASN A 260 18.34 -19.83 -1.64
CA ASN A 260 17.26 -18.86 -1.85
C ASN A 260 17.01 -17.97 -0.62
N ALA A 261 17.36 -18.45 0.58
CA ALA A 261 17.08 -17.80 1.84
C ALA A 261 17.87 -16.49 2.04
N PRO A 262 17.26 -15.43 2.60
CA PRO A 262 18.00 -14.23 3.00
C PRO A 262 19.02 -14.58 4.07
N TYR A 263 20.26 -14.13 3.90
CA TYR A 263 21.33 -14.36 4.86
C TYR A 263 21.05 -13.62 6.16
N PHE A 264 21.31 -14.23 7.32
CA PHE A 264 21.16 -13.53 8.59
C PHE A 264 22.29 -12.51 8.80
N THR A 265 22.03 -11.27 8.38
CA THR A 265 22.97 -10.15 8.43
C THR A 265 22.89 -9.44 9.79
N SER A 266 23.44 -10.04 10.84
CA SER A 266 23.62 -9.33 12.11
C SER A 266 24.57 -8.13 11.93
N PHE A 267 24.39 -7.08 12.73
CA PHE A 267 25.24 -5.88 12.68
C PHE A 267 25.23 -5.13 14.01
N CYS A 268 26.28 -4.36 14.23
CA CYS A 268 26.47 -3.54 15.43
C CYS A 268 27.26 -2.28 15.08
N ASN A 269 27.29 -1.36 16.04
CA ASN A 269 28.05 -0.12 15.96
C ASN A 269 29.53 -0.36 15.55
N GLY A 270 30.19 -1.32 16.21
CA GLY A 270 31.54 -1.75 15.87
C GLY A 270 32.67 -0.90 16.45
N THR A 271 32.38 0.12 17.26
CA THR A 271 33.36 0.83 18.11
C THR A 271 33.18 0.50 19.59
N THR A 272 31.96 0.69 20.12
CA THR A 272 31.61 0.46 21.53
C THR A 272 30.95 -0.90 21.78
N ALA A 273 30.52 -1.58 20.71
CA ALA A 273 29.93 -2.92 20.75
C ALA A 273 30.51 -3.74 19.59
N ASN A 274 31.07 -4.91 19.92
CA ASN A 274 31.60 -5.87 18.94
C ASN A 274 30.55 -6.95 18.68
N CYS A 275 30.40 -7.35 17.42
CA CYS A 275 29.50 -8.43 17.00
C CYS A 275 30.17 -9.25 15.89
N ALA A 276 29.69 -10.48 15.67
CA ALA A 276 30.17 -11.34 14.60
C ALA A 276 29.77 -10.84 13.18
N GLY A 277 28.91 -9.83 13.11
CA GLY A 277 28.37 -9.29 11.88
C GLY A 277 29.05 -7.99 11.42
N LEU A 278 28.33 -7.21 10.63
CA LEU A 278 28.83 -5.96 10.06
C LEU A 278 29.09 -4.90 11.15
N SER A 279 30.29 -4.32 11.14
CA SER A 279 30.61 -3.11 11.89
C SER A 279 30.12 -1.88 11.13
N GLN A 280 29.14 -1.17 11.68
CA GLN A 280 28.55 0.03 11.06
C GLN A 280 29.62 1.10 10.81
N TRP A 281 30.46 1.46 11.80
CA TRP A 281 31.57 2.40 11.58
C TRP A 281 32.65 1.84 10.66
N GLY A 282 32.95 0.55 10.75
CA GLY A 282 33.91 -0.08 9.87
C GLY A 282 33.54 0.02 8.38
N THR A 283 32.23 0.11 8.06
CA THR A 283 31.80 0.39 6.68
C THR A 283 32.24 1.77 6.17
N VAL A 284 32.31 2.79 7.04
CA VAL A 284 32.78 4.14 6.69
C VAL A 284 34.27 4.07 6.32
N THR A 285 35.07 3.38 7.14
CA THR A 285 36.50 3.17 6.89
C THR A 285 36.75 2.47 5.55
N LEU A 286 36.04 1.37 5.28
CA LEU A 286 36.18 0.64 4.01
C LEU A 286 35.68 1.45 2.80
N ALA A 287 34.59 2.20 2.95
CA ALA A 287 34.09 3.08 1.89
C ALA A 287 35.10 4.18 1.54
N ASN A 288 35.76 4.78 2.55
CA ASN A 288 36.82 5.76 2.35
C ASN A 288 38.07 5.17 1.68
N GLN A 289 38.29 3.85 1.81
CA GLN A 289 39.32 3.11 1.07
C GLN A 289 38.89 2.74 -0.37
N GLY A 290 37.70 3.16 -0.82
CA GLY A 290 37.19 2.91 -2.16
C GLY A 290 36.51 1.55 -2.34
N TYR A 291 36.14 0.86 -1.26
CA TYR A 291 35.41 -0.40 -1.36
C TYR A 291 33.98 -0.16 -1.85
N THR A 292 33.53 -1.01 -2.78
CA THR A 292 32.13 -1.02 -3.23
C THR A 292 31.23 -1.66 -2.17
N PRO A 293 29.90 -1.41 -2.17
CA PRO A 293 28.98 -1.97 -1.18
C PRO A 293 29.10 -3.49 -1.02
N ILE A 294 29.18 -4.25 -2.12
CA ILE A 294 29.35 -5.71 -2.06
C ILE A 294 30.72 -6.13 -1.51
N ARG A 295 31.79 -5.36 -1.75
CA ARG A 295 33.11 -5.64 -1.16
C ARG A 295 33.11 -5.35 0.34
N ILE A 296 32.39 -4.32 0.79
CA ILE A 296 32.18 -4.04 2.22
C ILE A 296 31.41 -5.21 2.86
N LEU A 297 30.31 -5.66 2.25
CA LEU A 297 29.53 -6.79 2.77
C LEU A 297 30.37 -8.08 2.87
N ARG A 298 31.16 -8.41 1.83
CA ARG A 298 32.06 -9.58 1.83
C ARG A 298 33.24 -9.48 2.79
N TYR A 299 33.55 -8.27 3.28
CA TYR A 299 34.54 -8.11 4.34
C TYR A 299 34.03 -8.64 5.69
N TYR A 300 32.72 -8.50 5.96
CA TYR A 300 32.10 -8.88 7.24
C TYR A 300 31.31 -10.19 7.18
N TYR A 301 30.84 -10.58 6.00
CA TYR A 301 30.05 -11.78 5.76
C TYR A 301 30.79 -12.73 4.80
N PRO A 302 30.41 -14.02 4.72
CA PRO A 302 31.11 -14.99 3.88
C PRO A 302 31.32 -14.54 2.43
N ASP A 303 32.47 -14.85 1.83
CA ASP A 303 32.81 -14.41 0.47
C ASP A 303 31.81 -14.87 -0.62
N ASP A 304 31.08 -15.97 -0.36
CA ASP A 304 30.08 -16.54 -1.27
C ASP A 304 28.72 -15.83 -1.21
N ILE A 305 28.60 -14.69 -0.54
CA ILE A 305 27.39 -13.88 -0.62
C ILE A 305 27.26 -13.18 -1.98
N GLU A 306 26.01 -13.03 -2.41
CA GLU A 306 25.58 -12.25 -3.56
C GLU A 306 24.36 -11.40 -3.22
N ILE A 307 24.13 -10.38 -4.03
CA ILE A 307 22.90 -9.58 -3.98
C ILE A 307 21.91 -10.22 -4.94
N ALA A 308 20.74 -10.56 -4.43
CA ALA A 308 19.62 -11.10 -5.19
C ALA A 308 18.43 -10.14 -5.14
N GLU A 309 17.51 -10.29 -6.09
CA GLU A 309 16.28 -9.51 -6.15
C GLU A 309 15.06 -10.42 -5.98
N THR A 310 14.02 -9.91 -5.32
CA THR A 310 12.68 -10.50 -5.34
C THR A 310 11.66 -9.49 -5.86
N ASN A 311 10.69 -9.97 -6.62
CA ASN A 311 9.54 -9.17 -7.10
C ASN A 311 8.25 -9.54 -6.39
N ALA A 312 8.29 -10.52 -5.49
CA ALA A 312 7.15 -10.96 -4.70
C ALA A 312 6.96 -10.01 -3.51
N VAL A 313 5.87 -9.23 -3.53
CA VAL A 313 5.47 -8.34 -2.43
C VAL A 313 4.10 -8.81 -1.93
N SER A 314 3.97 -9.08 -0.63
CA SER A 314 2.69 -9.54 -0.08
C SER A 314 1.63 -8.45 -0.19
N ASN A 315 0.36 -8.82 -0.39
CA ASN A 315 -0.79 -7.92 -0.46
C ASN A 315 -0.68 -6.77 -1.48
N VAL A 316 0.25 -6.83 -2.43
CA VAL A 316 0.30 -5.95 -3.60
C VAL A 316 -0.35 -6.70 -4.77
N VAL A 317 -1.37 -6.09 -5.37
CA VAL A 317 -2.18 -6.72 -6.41
C VAL A 317 -1.37 -6.97 -7.70
N THR A 318 -0.38 -6.12 -7.99
CA THR A 318 0.43 -6.17 -9.23
C THR A 318 1.91 -5.86 -8.96
N SER A 319 2.81 -6.81 -9.28
CA SER A 319 4.27 -6.60 -9.18
C SER A 319 4.80 -5.67 -10.26
N TYR A 320 5.97 -5.07 -10.02
CA TYR A 320 6.66 -4.23 -11.00
C TYR A 320 7.00 -5.03 -12.27
N PRO A 321 6.74 -4.51 -13.49
CA PRO A 321 6.88 -5.24 -14.76
C PRO A 321 8.33 -5.52 -15.19
N GLY A 322 9.32 -5.18 -14.38
CA GLY A 322 10.74 -5.38 -14.68
C GLY A 322 11.34 -4.34 -15.64
N THR A 323 10.52 -3.51 -16.30
CA THR A 323 10.98 -2.40 -17.14
C THR A 323 10.30 -1.08 -16.76
N PRO A 324 11.02 0.06 -16.72
CA PRO A 324 10.42 1.33 -16.36
C PRO A 324 9.41 1.81 -17.41
N LEU A 325 8.24 2.27 -16.97
CA LEU A 325 7.24 2.88 -17.86
C LEU A 325 7.53 4.38 -18.05
N ARG A 326 7.42 4.85 -19.28
CA ARG A 326 7.71 6.23 -19.68
C ARG A 326 6.88 6.62 -20.90
N VAL A 327 6.97 7.87 -21.34
CA VAL A 327 6.28 8.32 -22.56
C VAL A 327 6.61 7.39 -23.73
N GLY A 328 5.56 6.87 -24.38
CA GLY A 328 5.64 5.87 -25.45
C GLY A 328 5.49 4.42 -25.00
N SER A 329 5.53 4.12 -23.69
CA SER A 329 5.15 2.81 -23.16
C SER A 329 3.67 2.53 -23.42
N THR A 330 3.33 1.29 -23.74
CA THR A 330 1.95 0.85 -23.96
C THR A 330 1.70 -0.51 -23.32
N GLY A 331 0.44 -0.81 -22.97
CA GLY A 331 0.02 -2.13 -22.49
C GLY A 331 -0.61 -2.09 -21.11
N LEU A 332 -0.81 -3.29 -20.54
CA LEU A 332 -1.56 -3.48 -19.31
C LEU A 332 -0.92 -2.77 -18.11
N ASP A 333 0.41 -2.73 -18.02
CA ASP A 333 1.11 -2.08 -16.91
C ASP A 333 0.85 -0.56 -16.88
N VAL A 334 0.74 0.05 -18.06
CA VAL A 334 0.36 1.46 -18.18
C VAL A 334 -1.08 1.66 -17.74
N GLN A 335 -2.01 0.81 -18.20
CA GLN A 335 -3.41 0.85 -17.79
C GLN A 335 -3.56 0.69 -16.27
N THR A 336 -2.79 -0.20 -15.66
CA THR A 336 -2.76 -0.43 -14.21
C THR A 336 -2.38 0.85 -13.47
N ILE A 337 -1.27 1.49 -13.84
CA ILE A 337 -0.83 2.72 -13.18
C ILE A 337 -1.79 3.88 -13.43
N GLN A 338 -2.34 4.02 -14.64
CA GLN A 338 -3.38 5.01 -14.92
C GLN A 338 -4.60 4.80 -14.02
N THR A 339 -5.04 3.55 -13.84
CA THR A 339 -6.17 3.18 -12.96
C THR A 339 -5.87 3.55 -11.51
N TYR A 340 -4.70 3.16 -11.01
CA TYR A 340 -4.31 3.44 -9.63
C TYR A 340 -4.20 4.95 -9.37
N LEU A 341 -3.51 5.68 -10.23
CA LEU A 341 -3.38 7.14 -10.13
C LEU A 341 -4.72 7.85 -10.21
N ASN A 342 -5.63 7.39 -11.09
CA ASN A 342 -6.97 7.95 -11.21
C ASN A 342 -7.81 7.76 -9.94
N ARG A 343 -7.58 6.68 -9.17
CA ARG A 343 -8.24 6.49 -7.88
C ARG A 343 -7.57 7.28 -6.76
N ILE A 344 -6.24 7.27 -6.73
CA ILE A 344 -5.43 8.02 -5.76
C ILE A 344 -5.76 9.52 -5.84
N ARG A 345 -5.89 10.08 -7.04
CA ARG A 345 -6.18 11.53 -7.18
C ARG A 345 -7.52 11.97 -6.58
N ARG A 346 -8.46 11.06 -6.28
CA ARG A 346 -9.67 11.43 -5.53
C ARG A 346 -9.33 11.93 -4.12
N ASN A 347 -8.33 11.33 -3.50
CA ASN A 347 -7.78 11.74 -2.20
C ASN A 347 -6.65 12.77 -2.35
N TYR A 348 -6.01 12.81 -3.52
CA TYR A 348 -4.90 13.69 -3.88
C TYR A 348 -5.23 14.54 -5.13
N PRO A 349 -6.19 15.49 -5.06
CA PRO A 349 -6.74 16.20 -6.23
C PRO A 349 -5.72 17.07 -6.98
N VAL A 350 -4.60 17.37 -6.34
CA VAL A 350 -3.43 18.02 -6.94
C VAL A 350 -2.74 17.19 -8.02
N ILE A 351 -2.96 15.87 -8.05
CA ILE A 351 -2.50 15.00 -9.13
C ILE A 351 -3.42 15.24 -10.34
N PRO A 352 -2.88 15.70 -11.48
CA PRO A 352 -3.70 16.04 -12.63
C PRO A 352 -4.46 14.83 -13.18
N ALA A 353 -5.61 15.09 -13.80
CA ALA A 353 -6.37 14.05 -14.48
C ALA A 353 -5.57 13.48 -15.66
N ILE A 354 -5.63 12.16 -15.82
CA ILE A 354 -5.02 11.46 -16.95
C ILE A 354 -6.04 11.46 -18.09
N THR A 355 -5.67 12.06 -19.22
CA THR A 355 -6.48 12.15 -20.44
C THR A 355 -5.95 11.28 -21.57
N ASP A 356 -4.80 10.63 -21.38
CA ASP A 356 -4.23 9.71 -22.35
C ASP A 356 -5.16 8.50 -22.53
N GLU A 357 -5.09 7.88 -23.71
CA GLU A 357 -5.81 6.65 -23.98
C GLU A 357 -5.40 5.55 -22.99
N THR A 358 -6.37 4.72 -22.60
CA THR A 358 -6.16 3.61 -21.67
C THR A 358 -5.04 2.70 -22.17
N GLY A 359 -4.03 2.48 -21.33
CA GLY A 359 -2.90 1.63 -21.67
C GLY A 359 -1.85 2.32 -22.56
N VAL A 360 -1.95 3.64 -22.81
CA VAL A 360 -0.96 4.42 -23.55
C VAL A 360 -0.35 5.48 -22.64
N PHE A 361 0.97 5.44 -22.46
CA PHE A 361 1.68 6.36 -21.59
C PHE A 361 2.06 7.60 -22.39
N GLY A 362 1.22 8.62 -22.34
CA GLY A 362 1.43 9.92 -22.98
C GLY A 362 1.85 11.01 -22.00
N ASP A 363 1.66 12.26 -22.42
CA ASP A 363 2.09 13.43 -21.65
C ASP A 363 1.25 13.63 -20.39
N SER A 364 -0.05 13.30 -20.40
CA SER A 364 -0.91 13.49 -19.21
C SER A 364 -0.61 12.43 -18.13
N THR A 365 -0.30 11.20 -18.53
CA THR A 365 0.18 10.14 -17.62
C THR A 365 1.53 10.52 -17.02
N ARG A 366 2.48 11.04 -17.83
CA ARG A 366 3.76 11.56 -17.33
C ARG A 366 3.56 12.69 -16.32
N ALA A 367 2.66 13.64 -16.60
CA ALA A 367 2.38 14.76 -15.70
C ALA A 367 1.81 14.27 -14.36
N ALA A 368 0.87 13.31 -14.39
CA ALA A 368 0.32 12.68 -13.19
C ALA A 368 1.39 11.94 -12.38
N VAL A 369 2.25 11.17 -13.04
CA VAL A 369 3.37 10.45 -12.41
C VAL A 369 4.37 11.43 -11.79
N THR A 370 4.76 12.46 -12.52
CA THR A 370 5.71 13.49 -12.03
C THR A 370 5.17 14.17 -10.77
N LYS A 371 3.87 14.53 -10.80
CA LYS A 371 3.21 15.15 -9.65
C LYS A 371 3.11 14.18 -8.47
N PHE A 372 2.75 12.93 -8.72
CA PHE A 372 2.77 11.88 -7.71
C PHE A 372 4.15 11.74 -7.07
N GLN A 373 5.22 11.62 -7.87
CA GLN A 373 6.59 11.49 -7.37
C GLN A 373 6.97 12.67 -6.46
N SER A 374 6.57 13.89 -6.81
CA SER A 374 6.85 15.07 -6.00
C SER A 374 6.18 15.02 -4.62
N ILE A 375 4.94 14.52 -4.53
CA ILE A 375 4.18 14.43 -3.28
C ILE A 375 4.78 13.39 -2.33
N PHE A 376 5.34 12.31 -2.89
CA PHE A 376 5.87 11.18 -2.11
C PHE A 376 7.40 11.16 -2.02
N ASN A 377 8.05 12.29 -2.31
CA ASN A 377 9.49 12.49 -2.25
C ASN A 377 10.29 11.37 -2.99
N LEU A 378 9.79 11.01 -4.17
CA LEU A 378 10.48 10.11 -5.10
C LEU A 378 11.26 10.94 -6.13
N ALA A 379 12.17 10.31 -6.87
CA ALA A 379 12.82 10.95 -8.02
C ALA A 379 11.76 11.50 -8.99
N THR A 380 11.70 12.83 -9.18
CA THR A 380 10.68 13.52 -9.97
C THR A 380 11.05 13.57 -11.45
N ASP A 381 11.15 12.40 -12.09
CA ASP A 381 11.58 12.24 -13.48
C ASP A 381 10.41 11.92 -14.44
N GLY A 382 9.20 11.70 -13.93
CA GLY A 382 8.03 11.30 -14.68
C GLY A 382 8.08 9.85 -15.19
N ILE A 383 9.05 9.05 -14.72
CA ILE A 383 9.26 7.65 -15.10
C ILE A 383 8.72 6.76 -13.97
N VAL A 384 7.89 5.79 -14.33
CA VAL A 384 7.44 4.77 -13.38
C VAL A 384 8.48 3.66 -13.31
N GLY A 385 9.54 3.94 -12.53
CA GLY A 385 10.48 2.93 -12.09
C GLY A 385 9.96 2.10 -10.92
N LYS A 386 10.81 1.24 -10.37
CA LYS A 386 10.49 0.31 -9.28
C LYS A 386 9.87 1.03 -8.06
N ALA A 387 10.54 2.05 -7.53
CA ALA A 387 10.07 2.84 -6.38
C ALA A 387 8.69 3.46 -6.63
N THR A 388 8.52 4.12 -7.78
CA THR A 388 7.28 4.76 -8.19
C THR A 388 6.14 3.74 -8.30
N TRP A 389 6.36 2.61 -8.96
CA TRP A 389 5.37 1.55 -9.13
C TRP A 389 4.84 1.05 -7.79
N TYR A 390 5.74 0.68 -6.88
CA TYR A 390 5.36 0.11 -5.60
C TYR A 390 4.73 1.17 -4.68
N LYS A 391 5.19 2.43 -4.69
CA LYS A 391 4.53 3.49 -3.93
C LYS A 391 3.11 3.77 -4.45
N ILE A 392 2.89 3.79 -5.76
CA ILE A 392 1.54 3.92 -6.36
C ILE A 392 0.67 2.74 -5.94
N SER A 393 1.16 1.51 -6.09
CA SER A 393 0.42 0.30 -5.77
C SER A 393 0.03 0.24 -4.28
N ASN A 394 0.96 0.60 -3.39
CA ASN A 394 0.72 0.64 -1.94
C ASN A 394 -0.27 1.72 -1.55
N LEU A 395 -0.14 2.91 -2.12
CA LEU A 395 -1.07 3.99 -1.82
C LEU A 395 -2.46 3.66 -2.34
N TYR A 396 -2.56 3.05 -3.52
CA TYR A 396 -3.82 2.55 -4.05
C TYR A 396 -4.48 1.59 -3.04
N THR A 397 -3.80 0.54 -2.59
CA THR A 397 -4.38 -0.41 -1.62
C THR A 397 -4.77 0.26 -0.30
N ALA A 398 -3.97 1.23 0.18
CA ALA A 398 -4.26 1.99 1.39
C ALA A 398 -5.51 2.88 1.27
N VAL A 399 -5.68 3.58 0.15
CA VAL A 399 -6.83 4.49 -0.07
C VAL A 399 -8.10 3.77 -0.53
N THR A 400 -8.01 2.49 -0.94
CA THR A 400 -9.15 1.73 -1.48
C THR A 400 -9.58 0.53 -0.64
N ARG A 401 -8.98 0.29 0.55
CA ARG A 401 -9.23 -0.85 1.47
C ARG A 401 -10.10 -1.95 0.86
N LEU A 402 -9.53 -3.04 0.35
CA LEU A 402 -10.15 -4.16 -0.42
C LEU A 402 -11.70 -4.30 -0.48
N ALA A 403 -12.44 -4.18 0.64
CA ALA A 403 -13.90 -4.15 0.65
C ALA A 403 -14.54 -2.94 -0.08
N GLU A 404 -13.85 -1.80 -0.16
CA GLU A 404 -14.30 -0.58 -0.84
C GLU A 404 -14.08 -0.64 -2.36
N LEU A 405 -13.03 -1.34 -2.84
CA LEU A 405 -12.82 -1.63 -4.27
C LEU A 405 -14.02 -2.34 -4.91
N ASN A 406 -14.56 -3.35 -4.21
CA ASN A 406 -15.73 -4.09 -4.65
C ASN A 406 -17.02 -3.25 -4.57
N SER A 407 -17.05 -2.23 -3.72
CA SER A 407 -18.22 -1.35 -3.52
C SER A 407 -18.24 -0.13 -4.47
N GLU A 408 -17.06 0.32 -4.96
CA GLU A 408 -16.93 1.45 -5.90
C GLU A 408 -17.00 1.03 -7.38
N GLY A 409 -17.20 -0.26 -7.69
CA GLY A 409 -17.31 -0.75 -9.07
C GLY A 409 -16.00 -0.68 -9.88
N ASN A 410 -14.86 -0.42 -9.23
CA ASN A 410 -13.55 -0.43 -9.87
C ASN A 410 -12.99 -1.86 -9.85
N SER A 411 -13.14 -2.58 -10.96
CA SER A 411 -12.40 -3.82 -11.17
C SER A 411 -10.91 -3.50 -11.25
N LEU A 412 -10.07 -4.39 -10.70
CA LEU A 412 -8.63 -4.30 -10.41
C LEU A 412 -7.68 -3.99 -11.59
N GLY A 413 -8.10 -3.29 -12.64
CA GLY A 413 -7.26 -3.00 -13.81
C GLY A 413 -6.80 -4.27 -14.54
N ILE A 414 -7.46 -5.41 -14.33
CA ILE A 414 -7.09 -6.74 -14.86
C ILE A 414 -7.40 -6.88 -16.38
N GLY A 415 -7.31 -5.78 -17.13
CA GLY A 415 -7.12 -5.77 -18.59
C GLY A 415 -8.31 -6.16 -19.46
N THR A 416 -8.88 -5.16 -20.13
CA THR A 416 -9.64 -5.29 -21.40
C THR A 416 -8.72 -5.55 -22.60
N VAL A 417 -7.40 -5.52 -22.39
CA VAL A 417 -6.38 -5.66 -23.44
C VAL A 417 -5.77 -7.07 -23.37
N PRO A 418 -5.78 -7.82 -24.48
CA PRO A 418 -5.13 -9.13 -24.61
C PRO A 418 -3.62 -9.08 -24.29
N PRO A 419 -3.03 -10.16 -23.75
CA PRO A 419 -1.58 -10.31 -23.64
C PRO A 419 -0.89 -10.04 -24.98
N SER A 420 0.25 -9.35 -24.98
CA SER A 420 1.03 -9.09 -26.20
C SER A 420 1.63 -10.36 -26.82
N THR A 421 1.60 -11.47 -26.09
CA THR A 421 2.03 -12.80 -26.57
C THR A 421 0.96 -13.84 -26.28
N VAL A 422 0.81 -14.79 -27.21
CA VAL A 422 -0.14 -15.90 -27.07
C VAL A 422 0.28 -16.80 -25.90
N LEU A 423 -0.63 -17.03 -24.94
CA LEU A 423 -0.36 -17.90 -23.79
C LEU A 423 -0.60 -19.36 -24.14
N ARG A 424 0.33 -20.22 -23.73
CA ARG A 424 0.31 -21.66 -24.00
C ARG A 424 1.11 -22.39 -22.94
N GLN A 425 1.07 -23.71 -22.98
CA GLN A 425 1.85 -24.53 -22.07
C GLN A 425 3.34 -24.14 -22.07
N GLY A 426 3.87 -23.91 -20.87
CA GLY A 426 5.23 -23.40 -20.66
C GLY A 426 5.33 -21.88 -20.48
N SER A 427 4.29 -21.11 -20.83
CA SER A 427 4.20 -19.69 -20.48
C SER A 427 4.24 -19.50 -18.95
N ARG A 428 4.82 -18.39 -18.50
CA ARG A 428 4.89 -18.01 -17.08
C ARG A 428 4.72 -16.50 -16.94
N GLY A 429 4.27 -16.05 -15.77
CA GLY A 429 4.16 -14.63 -15.43
C GLY A 429 2.72 -14.15 -15.25
N GLN A 430 2.54 -12.84 -15.18
CA GLN A 430 1.28 -12.21 -14.76
C GLN A 430 0.09 -12.50 -15.69
N ASP A 431 0.33 -12.62 -17.00
CA ASP A 431 -0.72 -12.96 -17.96
C ASP A 431 -1.29 -14.36 -17.72
N VAL A 432 -0.43 -15.29 -17.27
CA VAL A 432 -0.82 -16.65 -16.90
C VAL A 432 -1.57 -16.66 -15.57
N LEU A 433 -1.10 -15.87 -14.60
CA LEU A 433 -1.79 -15.74 -13.31
C LEU A 433 -3.20 -15.13 -13.49
N THR A 434 -3.31 -14.13 -14.36
CA THR A 434 -4.58 -13.51 -14.76
C THR A 434 -5.50 -14.50 -15.45
N LEU A 435 -4.96 -15.26 -16.41
CA LEU A 435 -5.71 -16.36 -17.06
C LEU A 435 -6.22 -17.38 -16.04
N GLN A 436 -5.37 -17.82 -15.12
CA GLN A 436 -5.72 -18.79 -14.08
C GLN A 436 -6.82 -18.24 -13.18
N TYR A 437 -6.73 -16.98 -12.75
CA TYR A 437 -7.77 -16.30 -11.99
C TYR A 437 -9.10 -16.22 -12.75
N LEU A 438 -9.09 -15.80 -14.02
CA LEU A 438 -10.31 -15.72 -14.84
C LEU A 438 -10.96 -17.10 -14.97
N LEU A 439 -10.16 -18.14 -15.24
CA LEU A 439 -10.65 -19.51 -15.34
C LEU A 439 -11.18 -20.06 -14.01
N ASP A 440 -10.53 -19.74 -12.91
CA ASP A 440 -10.94 -20.16 -11.56
C ASP A 440 -12.30 -19.56 -11.19
N VAL A 441 -12.47 -18.25 -11.40
CA VAL A 441 -13.76 -17.58 -11.20
C VAL A 441 -14.83 -18.18 -12.11
N ILE A 442 -14.52 -18.43 -13.39
CA ILE A 442 -15.49 -19.01 -14.31
C ILE A 442 -15.83 -20.47 -13.92
N ALA A 443 -14.86 -21.25 -13.43
CA ALA A 443 -15.05 -22.63 -13.00
C ALA A 443 -16.07 -22.75 -11.84
N GLU A 444 -16.21 -21.72 -11.01
CA GLU A 444 -17.21 -21.67 -9.94
C GLU A 444 -18.66 -21.68 -10.48
N TYR A 445 -18.88 -21.10 -11.67
CA TYR A 445 -20.20 -20.97 -12.30
C TYR A 445 -20.44 -21.99 -13.41
N TYR A 446 -19.36 -22.56 -13.96
CA TYR A 446 -19.40 -23.53 -15.04
C TYR A 446 -18.72 -24.82 -14.60
N SER A 447 -19.50 -25.74 -14.06
CA SER A 447 -19.02 -27.02 -13.50
C SER A 447 -18.27 -27.93 -14.49
N GLY A 448 -18.33 -27.64 -15.79
CA GLY A 448 -17.58 -28.34 -16.83
C GLY A 448 -16.14 -27.83 -17.02
N ILE A 449 -15.75 -26.75 -16.33
CA ILE A 449 -14.42 -26.15 -16.41
C ILE A 449 -13.68 -26.46 -15.10
N PRO A 450 -12.54 -27.17 -15.12
CA PRO A 450 -11.75 -27.40 -13.92
C PRO A 450 -11.04 -26.12 -13.49
N SER A 451 -11.03 -25.85 -12.17
CA SER A 451 -10.29 -24.73 -11.58
C SER A 451 -8.77 -25.00 -11.67
N PRO A 452 -7.98 -24.10 -12.30
CA PRO A 452 -6.53 -24.20 -12.29
C PRO A 452 -5.95 -23.55 -11.03
N GLY A 453 -4.86 -24.12 -10.49
CA GLY A 453 -4.09 -23.46 -9.44
C GLY A 453 -3.50 -22.13 -9.93
N GLN A 454 -3.56 -21.10 -9.09
CA GLN A 454 -3.07 -19.74 -9.39
C GLN A 454 -1.60 -19.59 -8.99
N ASP A 455 -0.71 -20.20 -9.77
CA ASP A 455 0.74 -20.23 -9.52
C ASP A 455 1.56 -19.42 -10.55
N GLY A 456 0.89 -18.81 -11.53
CA GLY A 456 1.51 -18.05 -12.61
C GLY A 456 2.29 -18.92 -13.62
N ILE A 457 2.07 -20.25 -13.61
CA ILE A 457 2.72 -21.21 -14.50
C ILE A 457 1.68 -21.92 -15.35
N PHE A 458 1.78 -21.81 -16.67
CA PHE A 458 0.84 -22.44 -17.59
C PHE A 458 1.21 -23.92 -17.75
N GLY A 459 0.82 -24.73 -16.76
CA GLY A 459 1.03 -26.17 -16.71
C GLY A 459 -0.10 -26.98 -17.35
N ASN A 460 -0.10 -28.29 -17.11
CA ASN A 460 -1.14 -29.20 -17.62
C ASN A 460 -2.55 -28.80 -17.14
N ASN A 461 -2.70 -28.48 -15.85
CA ASN A 461 -4.00 -28.14 -15.25
C ASN A 461 -4.59 -26.87 -15.89
N THR A 462 -3.77 -25.83 -16.11
CA THR A 462 -4.20 -24.61 -16.79
C THR A 462 -4.57 -24.88 -18.24
N ARG A 463 -3.81 -25.73 -18.94
CA ARG A 463 -4.13 -26.13 -20.32
C ARG A 463 -5.47 -26.87 -20.41
N GLU A 464 -5.74 -27.78 -19.50
CA GLU A 464 -7.01 -28.51 -19.44
C GLU A 464 -8.19 -27.56 -19.16
N ALA A 465 -8.03 -26.62 -18.23
CA ALA A 465 -9.02 -25.58 -17.96
C ALA A 465 -9.31 -24.70 -19.18
N VAL A 466 -8.27 -24.29 -19.93
CA VAL A 466 -8.44 -23.53 -21.19
C VAL A 466 -9.18 -24.35 -22.24
N ILE A 467 -8.82 -25.62 -22.44
CA ILE A 467 -9.51 -26.50 -23.42
C ILE A 467 -10.98 -26.68 -23.04
N ALA A 468 -11.25 -26.92 -21.75
CA ALA A 468 -12.61 -27.06 -21.24
C ALA A 468 -13.42 -25.78 -21.47
N TYR A 469 -12.84 -24.62 -21.15
CA TYR A 469 -13.45 -23.32 -21.40
C TYR A 469 -13.73 -23.09 -22.89
N GLN A 470 -12.75 -23.35 -23.76
CA GLN A 470 -12.91 -23.18 -25.20
C GLN A 470 -14.04 -24.05 -25.76
N ARG A 471 -14.13 -25.32 -25.32
CA ARG A 471 -15.24 -26.21 -25.69
C ARG A 471 -16.58 -25.68 -25.19
N GLN A 472 -16.63 -25.23 -23.94
CA GLN A 472 -17.83 -24.69 -23.32
C GLN A 472 -18.36 -23.45 -24.05
N MET A 473 -17.47 -22.66 -24.65
CA MET A 473 -17.80 -21.41 -25.35
C MET A 473 -17.80 -21.54 -26.88
N GLY A 474 -17.69 -22.76 -27.43
CA GLY A 474 -17.70 -23.00 -28.89
C GLY A 474 -16.49 -22.43 -29.64
N LEU A 475 -15.36 -22.22 -28.95
CA LEU A 475 -14.09 -21.79 -29.53
C LEU A 475 -13.24 -22.99 -29.99
N ALA A 476 -12.19 -22.72 -30.78
CA ALA A 476 -11.20 -23.74 -31.13
C ALA A 476 -10.51 -24.26 -29.85
N ALA A 477 -10.69 -25.54 -29.54
CA ALA A 477 -10.22 -26.16 -28.30
C ALA A 477 -8.77 -26.64 -28.38
N ASP A 478 -7.85 -25.73 -28.72
CA ASP A 478 -6.42 -25.99 -28.92
C ASP A 478 -5.58 -25.88 -27.62
N GLY A 479 -6.17 -25.35 -26.55
CA GLY A 479 -5.49 -25.09 -25.28
C GLY A 479 -4.55 -23.89 -25.32
N ILE A 480 -4.75 -23.01 -26.30
CA ILE A 480 -3.94 -21.81 -26.54
C ILE A 480 -4.82 -20.57 -26.35
N VAL A 481 -4.33 -19.62 -25.55
CA VAL A 481 -5.06 -18.38 -25.28
C VAL A 481 -4.51 -17.27 -26.17
N GLY A 482 -5.08 -17.19 -27.37
CA GLY A 482 -4.95 -16.05 -28.27
C GLY A 482 -6.03 -14.98 -28.01
N GLN A 483 -6.08 -13.99 -28.90
CA GLN A 483 -6.97 -12.84 -28.82
C GLN A 483 -8.44 -13.20 -28.53
N ASP A 484 -8.98 -14.14 -29.31
CA ASP A 484 -10.41 -14.47 -29.26
C ASP A 484 -10.76 -15.23 -27.98
N THR A 485 -9.90 -16.15 -27.55
CA THR A 485 -10.04 -16.86 -26.28
C THR A 485 -9.97 -15.88 -25.12
N TRP A 486 -9.06 -14.91 -25.14
CA TRP A 486 -8.93 -13.89 -24.09
C TRP A 486 -10.15 -12.97 -24.03
N ASN A 487 -10.58 -12.44 -25.17
CA ASN A 487 -11.77 -11.60 -25.28
C ASN A 487 -13.02 -12.33 -24.76
N SER A 488 -13.14 -13.62 -25.07
CA SER A 488 -14.22 -14.47 -24.57
C SER A 488 -14.14 -14.65 -23.06
N LEU A 489 -12.98 -15.07 -22.52
CA LEU A 489 -12.76 -15.25 -21.07
C LEU A 489 -13.15 -13.98 -20.31
N TYR A 490 -12.69 -12.85 -20.81
CA TYR A 490 -12.94 -11.56 -20.20
C TYR A 490 -14.42 -11.16 -20.25
N ARG A 491 -15.11 -11.34 -21.39
CA ARG A 491 -16.56 -11.09 -21.49
C ARG A 491 -17.37 -11.99 -20.57
N THR A 492 -17.00 -13.27 -20.45
CA THR A 492 -17.65 -14.23 -19.55
C THR A 492 -17.44 -13.81 -18.10
N TYR A 493 -16.21 -13.48 -17.70
CA TYR A 493 -15.89 -12.97 -16.38
C TYR A 493 -16.66 -11.67 -16.06
N GLN A 494 -16.72 -10.72 -17.00
CA GLN A 494 -17.51 -9.51 -16.83
C GLN A 494 -19.00 -9.82 -16.68
N GLY A 495 -19.55 -10.72 -17.49
CA GLY A 495 -20.93 -11.18 -17.37
C GLY A 495 -21.23 -11.81 -16.01
N ILE A 496 -20.30 -12.59 -15.45
CA ILE A 496 -20.40 -13.13 -14.09
C ILE A 496 -20.38 -11.98 -13.06
N SER A 497 -19.43 -11.04 -13.19
CA SER A 497 -19.30 -9.89 -12.27
C SER A 497 -20.47 -8.90 -12.32
N GLN A 498 -21.18 -8.82 -13.45
CA GLN A 498 -22.37 -7.96 -13.63
C GLN A 498 -23.65 -8.64 -13.12
N ASN A 499 -23.64 -9.97 -12.94
CA ASN A 499 -24.80 -10.77 -12.51
C ASN A 499 -24.70 -11.24 -11.04
N VAL A 500 -23.54 -11.03 -10.39
CA VAL A 500 -23.39 -11.01 -8.92
C VAL A 500 -23.62 -9.55 -8.47
N PRO A 501 -24.52 -9.26 -7.51
CA PRO A 501 -24.88 -7.88 -7.21
C PRO A 501 -23.75 -7.11 -6.50
N PRO A 502 -23.27 -5.97 -7.03
CA PRO A 502 -22.93 -4.82 -6.18
C PRO A 502 -24.24 -4.17 -5.70
N SER A 503 -24.26 -3.73 -4.45
CA SER A 503 -25.37 -3.01 -3.84
C SER A 503 -25.34 -1.52 -4.20
N ASN A 504 -25.66 -1.16 -5.44
CA ASN A 504 -26.56 -0.05 -5.80
C ASN A 504 -26.68 0.08 -7.35
N PRO A 505 -27.86 0.43 -7.91
CA PRO A 505 -28.04 0.62 -9.34
C PRO A 505 -27.46 1.97 -9.80
N ALA A 506 -26.69 1.95 -10.89
CA ALA A 506 -26.38 3.15 -11.67
C ALA A 506 -27.61 3.58 -12.50
N PRO A 507 -27.73 4.87 -12.82
CA PRO A 507 -28.99 5.52 -13.19
C PRO A 507 -29.35 5.22 -14.63
N ASN A 508 -30.65 5.09 -14.93
CA ASN A 508 -31.12 5.00 -16.31
C ASN A 508 -32.60 5.46 -16.42
N PRO A 509 -33.08 5.73 -17.63
CA PRO A 509 -33.72 6.97 -18.06
C PRO A 509 -35.20 7.11 -17.65
N VAL A 510 -35.71 8.33 -17.82
CA VAL A 510 -37.07 8.82 -17.51
C VAL A 510 -38.19 7.83 -17.89
N PRO A 511 -39.05 7.39 -16.94
CA PRO A 511 -40.25 6.59 -17.21
C PRO A 511 -41.49 7.42 -17.62
N ASP A 512 -42.36 6.80 -18.42
CA ASP A 512 -43.71 7.22 -18.84
C ASP A 512 -44.73 7.13 -17.66
N PRO A 513 -45.94 7.74 -17.71
CA PRO A 513 -46.78 8.06 -16.55
C PRO A 513 -47.52 6.87 -15.89
N GLU A 514 -47.19 5.62 -16.22
CA GLU A 514 -47.81 4.41 -15.64
C GLU A 514 -46.89 3.58 -14.72
N ASN A 515 -45.66 4.03 -14.41
CA ASN A 515 -44.72 3.30 -13.52
C ASN A 515 -44.47 1.83 -13.93
N VAL A 516 -44.50 1.54 -15.23
CA VAL A 516 -44.19 0.23 -15.81
C VAL A 516 -43.09 0.38 -16.84
N ILE A 517 -41.99 -0.34 -16.64
CA ILE A 517 -40.84 -0.39 -17.57
C ILE A 517 -41.01 -1.58 -18.50
N THR A 518 -40.82 -1.37 -19.79
CA THR A 518 -40.74 -2.46 -20.78
C THR A 518 -39.30 -2.92 -20.94
N TYR A 519 -39.03 -4.20 -20.74
CA TYR A 519 -37.67 -4.78 -20.74
C TYR A 519 -37.56 -6.00 -21.65
N THR A 520 -36.59 -6.00 -22.55
CA THR A 520 -36.29 -7.16 -23.42
C THR A 520 -35.25 -8.06 -22.77
N VAL A 521 -35.63 -9.31 -22.52
CA VAL A 521 -34.80 -10.37 -21.93
C VAL A 521 -33.52 -10.58 -22.73
N ARG A 522 -32.39 -10.56 -22.03
CA ARG A 522 -31.03 -10.76 -22.53
C ARG A 522 -30.50 -12.12 -22.06
N PRO A 523 -29.43 -12.64 -22.69
CA PRO A 523 -28.79 -13.86 -22.24
C PRO A 523 -28.35 -13.73 -20.77
N GLY A 524 -28.79 -14.66 -19.92
CA GLY A 524 -28.47 -14.69 -18.48
C GLY A 524 -29.49 -14.04 -17.54
N ASP A 525 -30.57 -13.45 -18.06
CA ASP A 525 -31.62 -12.86 -17.22
C ASP A 525 -32.48 -13.93 -16.52
N THR A 526 -32.90 -13.63 -15.29
CA THR A 526 -33.94 -14.37 -14.55
C THR A 526 -35.00 -13.41 -14.02
N LEU A 527 -36.24 -13.88 -13.85
CA LEU A 527 -37.31 -13.06 -13.28
C LEU A 527 -36.97 -12.55 -11.88
N TRP A 528 -36.26 -13.36 -11.08
CA TRP A 528 -35.81 -12.99 -9.75
C TRP A 528 -34.82 -11.81 -9.77
N GLN A 529 -33.83 -11.84 -10.68
CA GLN A 529 -32.89 -10.75 -10.85
C GLN A 529 -33.58 -9.47 -11.34
N LEU A 530 -34.54 -9.59 -12.25
CA LEU A 530 -35.31 -8.44 -12.74
C LEU A 530 -36.21 -7.84 -11.65
N ALA A 531 -36.89 -8.67 -10.87
CA ALA A 531 -37.71 -8.22 -9.74
C ALA A 531 -36.87 -7.41 -8.74
N LYS A 532 -35.71 -7.95 -8.37
CA LYS A 532 -34.78 -7.29 -7.47
C LYS A 532 -34.20 -6.00 -8.06
N ARG A 533 -33.82 -6.00 -9.33
CA ARG A 533 -33.25 -4.85 -10.04
C ARG A 533 -34.19 -3.66 -10.09
N TYR A 534 -35.48 -3.91 -10.26
CA TYR A 534 -36.49 -2.86 -10.44
C TYR A 534 -37.35 -2.63 -9.19
N GLY A 535 -36.95 -3.16 -8.03
CA GLY A 535 -37.64 -2.91 -6.75
C GLY A 535 -39.09 -3.42 -6.76
N THR A 536 -39.30 -4.63 -7.30
CA THR A 536 -40.61 -5.28 -7.44
C THR A 536 -40.52 -6.78 -7.12
N THR A 537 -41.60 -7.54 -7.36
CA THR A 537 -41.61 -8.99 -7.11
C THR A 537 -41.72 -9.79 -8.41
N VAL A 538 -41.24 -11.03 -8.39
CA VAL A 538 -41.38 -11.97 -9.51
C VAL A 538 -42.84 -12.11 -9.91
N ASP A 539 -43.73 -12.26 -8.92
CA ASP A 539 -45.17 -12.36 -9.16
C ASP A 539 -45.74 -11.11 -9.81
N ALA A 540 -45.30 -9.92 -9.42
CA ALA A 540 -45.73 -8.67 -10.03
C ALA A 540 -45.26 -8.54 -11.49
N ILE A 541 -44.04 -9.00 -11.81
CA ILE A 541 -43.54 -9.05 -13.20
C ILE A 541 -44.33 -10.08 -14.02
N LYS A 542 -44.61 -11.25 -13.46
CA LYS A 542 -45.38 -12.32 -14.12
C LYS A 542 -46.80 -11.86 -14.43
N GLN A 543 -47.46 -11.22 -13.47
CA GLN A 543 -48.78 -10.63 -13.66
C GLN A 543 -48.79 -9.51 -14.69
N ALA A 544 -47.83 -8.57 -14.61
CA ALA A 544 -47.75 -7.44 -15.53
C ALA A 544 -47.37 -7.87 -16.96
N SER A 545 -46.59 -8.93 -17.11
CA SER A 545 -46.12 -9.48 -18.40
C SER A 545 -47.01 -10.59 -18.96
N GLY A 546 -48.02 -11.04 -18.21
CA GLY A 546 -48.94 -12.10 -18.62
C GLY A 546 -48.31 -13.49 -18.78
N ILE A 547 -47.25 -13.79 -18.02
CA ILE A 547 -46.52 -15.06 -18.10
C ILE A 547 -46.72 -15.90 -16.83
N THR A 548 -46.71 -17.23 -17.00
CA THR A 548 -46.96 -18.18 -15.89
C THR A 548 -45.72 -18.98 -15.50
N SER A 549 -44.75 -19.17 -16.41
CA SER A 549 -43.46 -19.82 -16.13
C SER A 549 -42.39 -18.80 -15.69
N ASP A 550 -41.35 -19.29 -15.01
CA ASP A 550 -40.14 -18.54 -14.68
C ASP A 550 -39.07 -18.64 -15.77
N ASP A 551 -39.29 -19.50 -16.77
CA ASP A 551 -38.40 -19.68 -17.91
C ASP A 551 -38.49 -18.47 -18.86
N LEU A 552 -37.35 -17.82 -19.09
CA LEU A 552 -37.24 -16.66 -19.97
C LEU A 552 -36.56 -17.01 -21.28
N SER A 553 -37.16 -16.60 -22.40
CA SER A 553 -36.55 -16.71 -23.72
C SER A 553 -35.81 -15.43 -24.07
N ILE A 554 -34.57 -15.55 -24.58
CA ILE A 554 -33.79 -14.40 -25.03
C ILE A 554 -34.57 -13.65 -26.12
N GLY A 555 -34.73 -12.33 -25.96
CA GLY A 555 -35.54 -11.48 -26.83
C GLY A 555 -37.00 -11.33 -26.40
N GLN A 556 -37.47 -12.05 -25.38
CA GLN A 556 -38.81 -11.91 -24.81
C GLN A 556 -38.99 -10.54 -24.16
N VAL A 557 -40.15 -9.90 -24.32
CA VAL A 557 -40.42 -8.58 -23.72
C VAL A 557 -41.27 -8.75 -22.45
N LEU A 558 -40.82 -8.16 -21.35
CA LEU A 558 -41.46 -8.15 -20.04
C LEU A 558 -41.92 -6.74 -19.67
N ARG A 559 -43.03 -6.64 -18.95
CA ARG A 559 -43.53 -5.42 -18.30
C ARG A 559 -43.21 -5.50 -16.81
N ILE A 560 -42.49 -4.51 -16.29
CA ILE A 560 -41.92 -4.51 -14.94
C ILE A 560 -42.46 -3.29 -14.16
N PRO A 561 -43.31 -3.49 -13.14
CA PRO A 561 -43.83 -2.39 -12.33
C PRO A 561 -42.78 -1.90 -11.31
N VAL A 562 -42.62 -0.59 -11.15
CA VAL A 562 -41.68 0.03 -10.17
C VAL A 562 -42.43 0.79 -9.07
N SER A 563 -42.00 0.67 -7.81
CA SER A 563 -42.64 1.35 -6.66
C SER A 563 -41.77 2.50 -6.12
N GLN A 564 -42.37 3.69 -5.92
CA GLN A 564 -41.73 4.87 -5.34
C GLN A 564 -42.07 4.97 -3.85
N GLY A 565 -41.08 4.78 -2.98
CA GLY A 565 -41.16 5.02 -1.53
C GLY A 565 -39.76 5.31 -1.00
N GLU A 566 -39.65 6.35 -0.15
CA GLU A 566 -38.43 6.99 0.37
C GLU A 566 -37.17 6.13 0.32
N GLN A 567 -36.25 6.48 -0.59
CA GLN A 567 -35.01 5.76 -0.74
C GLN A 567 -34.08 6.03 0.46
N TYR A 568 -33.70 4.94 1.11
CA TYR A 568 -32.68 4.91 2.13
C TYR A 568 -31.88 3.63 1.98
N PHE A 569 -30.62 3.66 2.40
CA PHE A 569 -29.80 2.45 2.53
C PHE A 569 -29.50 2.17 4.00
N LEU A 570 -29.13 0.92 4.32
CA LEU A 570 -28.81 0.51 5.68
C LEU A 570 -27.31 0.65 5.94
N TYR A 571 -26.97 1.29 7.06
CA TYR A 571 -25.61 1.52 7.50
C TYR A 571 -25.41 1.01 8.93
N THR A 572 -24.44 0.11 9.11
CA THR A 572 -24.05 -0.37 10.45
C THR A 572 -22.98 0.53 11.05
N VAL A 573 -23.31 1.20 12.14
CA VAL A 573 -22.44 2.09 12.92
C VAL A 573 -21.16 1.36 13.33
N ARG A 574 -20.02 1.95 13.00
CA ARG A 574 -18.66 1.48 13.29
C ARG A 574 -18.04 2.31 14.42
N PRO A 575 -16.95 1.83 15.05
CA PRO A 575 -16.22 2.63 16.02
C PRO A 575 -15.79 3.98 15.42
N GLY A 576 -16.18 5.08 16.06
CA GLY A 576 -15.87 6.44 15.62
C GLY A 576 -16.88 7.08 14.66
N ASP A 577 -17.98 6.40 14.32
CA ASP A 577 -19.06 7.01 13.52
C ASP A 577 -19.91 7.96 14.35
N THR A 578 -20.26 9.09 13.73
CA THR A 578 -21.13 10.13 14.30
C THR A 578 -22.24 10.43 13.31
N LEU A 579 -23.42 10.85 13.76
CA LEU A 579 -24.49 11.22 12.82
C LEU A 579 -24.05 12.35 11.87
N TRP A 580 -23.19 13.25 12.34
CA TRP A 580 -22.62 14.31 11.52
C TRP A 580 -21.68 13.78 10.44
N LEU A 581 -20.78 12.85 10.78
CA LEU A 581 -19.89 12.20 9.82
C LEU A 581 -20.70 11.41 8.80
N LEU A 582 -21.76 10.71 9.20
CA LEU A 582 -22.62 9.97 8.29
C LEU A 582 -23.42 10.91 7.39
N ALA A 583 -23.99 11.97 7.94
CA ALA A 583 -24.70 12.99 7.17
C ALA A 583 -23.80 13.62 6.10
N ASN A 584 -22.59 14.04 6.48
CA ASN A 584 -21.63 14.65 5.56
C ASN A 584 -21.08 13.64 4.54
N ARG A 585 -20.82 12.40 4.97
CA ARG A 585 -20.34 11.31 4.11
C ARG A 585 -21.35 10.94 3.02
N PHE A 586 -22.64 11.02 3.33
CA PHE A 586 -23.70 10.57 2.45
C PHE A 586 -24.53 11.73 1.88
N GLY A 587 -24.07 12.98 2.02
CA GLY A 587 -24.73 14.14 1.43
C GLY A 587 -26.14 14.43 1.97
N THR A 588 -26.43 14.02 3.21
CA THR A 588 -27.72 14.22 3.87
C THR A 588 -27.56 15.08 5.13
N THR A 589 -28.59 15.19 5.97
CA THR A 589 -28.55 15.94 7.23
C THR A 589 -28.72 15.03 8.45
N VAL A 590 -28.18 15.46 9.59
CA VAL A 590 -28.36 14.78 10.88
C VAL A 590 -29.85 14.61 11.18
N ASP A 591 -30.65 15.66 10.99
CA ASP A 591 -32.09 15.62 11.24
C ASP A 591 -32.82 14.63 10.34
N ALA A 592 -32.43 14.52 9.06
CA ALA A 592 -33.01 13.54 8.14
C ALA A 592 -32.72 12.10 8.59
N ILE A 593 -31.48 11.81 9.00
CA ILE A 593 -31.11 10.49 9.54
C ILE A 593 -31.87 10.22 10.84
N ARG A 594 -31.99 11.21 11.74
CA ARG A 594 -32.69 11.04 13.02
C ARG A 594 -34.17 10.76 12.83
N ASN A 595 -34.84 11.52 11.98
CA ASN A 595 -36.26 11.35 11.71
C ASN A 595 -36.54 9.98 11.07
N LEU A 596 -35.70 9.58 10.12
CA LEU A 596 -35.84 8.29 9.43
C LEU A 596 -35.62 7.08 10.37
N ASN A 597 -34.85 7.26 11.44
CA ASN A 597 -34.54 6.20 12.41
C ASN A 597 -35.24 6.35 13.77
N GLY A 598 -36.06 7.38 13.96
CA GLY A 598 -36.73 7.66 15.23
C GLY A 598 -35.75 7.93 16.40
N LEU A 599 -34.60 8.56 16.15
CA LEU A 599 -33.58 8.80 17.18
C LEU A 599 -33.88 10.05 18.02
N SER A 600 -33.92 9.87 19.35
CA SER A 600 -34.13 10.97 20.30
C SER A 600 -32.86 11.75 20.67
N SER A 601 -31.67 11.28 20.26
CA SER A 601 -30.36 11.92 20.48
C SER A 601 -29.36 11.55 19.38
N ASP A 602 -28.21 12.22 19.36
CA ASP A 602 -27.16 11.98 18.36
C ASP A 602 -26.23 10.79 18.70
N ALA A 603 -26.44 10.16 19.87
CA ALA A 603 -25.63 9.05 20.34
C ALA A 603 -25.87 7.78 19.49
N LEU A 604 -24.78 7.22 18.97
CA LEU A 604 -24.79 5.98 18.19
C LEU A 604 -24.03 4.87 18.91
N ARG A 605 -24.50 3.63 18.80
CA ARG A 605 -23.81 2.45 19.36
C ARG A 605 -23.12 1.68 18.25
N VAL A 606 -21.87 1.28 18.45
CA VAL A 606 -21.18 0.39 17.51
C VAL A 606 -22.01 -0.88 17.29
N GLY A 607 -22.24 -1.23 16.02
CA GLY A 607 -23.10 -2.32 15.58
C GLY A 607 -24.58 -1.94 15.38
N GLN A 608 -25.00 -0.72 15.72
CA GLN A 608 -26.35 -0.22 15.45
C GLN A 608 -26.58 -0.06 13.95
N VAL A 609 -27.74 -0.48 13.44
CA VAL A 609 -28.10 -0.30 12.03
C VAL A 609 -28.99 0.93 11.88
N LEU A 610 -28.55 1.87 11.04
CA LEU A 610 -29.27 3.09 10.68
C LEU A 610 -29.76 3.02 9.24
N ARG A 611 -30.93 3.60 9.00
CA ARG A 611 -31.48 3.93 7.68
C ARG A 611 -30.95 5.30 7.29
N ILE A 612 -30.10 5.39 6.28
CA ILE A 612 -29.53 6.65 5.82
C ILE A 612 -30.28 7.05 4.55
N PRO A 613 -30.91 8.25 4.51
CA PRO A 613 -31.55 8.75 3.29
C PRO A 613 -30.54 8.78 2.13
N GLU A 614 -30.97 8.34 0.95
CA GLU A 614 -30.17 8.50 -0.27
C GLU A 614 -30.06 9.97 -0.70
#